data_AF-A0A6J6J178-F1
#
_entry.id   AF-A0A6J6J178-F1
#
_cell.length_a   1.000
_cell.length_b   1.000
_cell.length_c   1.000
_cell.angle_alpha   90.00
_cell.angle_beta   90.00
_cell.angle_gamma   90.00
#
_symmetry.space_group_name_H-M   'P 1'
#
loop_
_entity.id
_entity.type
_entity.pdbx_description
1 polymer ?
#
loop_
_entity_poly.entity_id
_entity_poly.type
_entity_poly.pdbx_seq_one_letter_code
_entity_poly.pdbx_strand_id
1 'polypeptide(L)'
;MQERAIEVAKQELDRGVSLIGPHRDDLHLQLGDFPAKSYASHGESWSMAIALRIGSYTLLKSEGSDPVLILDDIFAELDTARRKQLAAVTTLAEQTIITTAVESDLPPELLSAKFYVSPGVVSKETSNG
;
A
#
# COMPACT_ATOMS: atom_id res chain seq x y z
N MET A 1 -29.56 3.43 -14.10
CA MET A 1 -28.66 4.59 -14.24
C MET A 1 -29.39 5.83 -14.77
N GLN A 2 -30.16 5.74 -15.86
CA GLN A 2 -30.88 6.89 -16.43
C GLN A 2 -31.88 7.56 -15.48
N GLU A 3 -32.63 6.79 -14.68
CA GLU A 3 -33.58 7.35 -13.71
C GLU A 3 -32.91 8.19 -12.62
N ARG A 4 -31.80 7.69 -12.02
CA ARG A 4 -31.03 8.47 -11.03
C ARG A 4 -30.39 9.71 -11.64
N ALA A 5 -29.92 9.65 -12.89
CA ALA A 5 -29.35 10.81 -13.58
C ALA A 5 -30.37 11.94 -13.75
N ILE A 6 -31.64 11.61 -14.03
CA ILE A 6 -32.73 12.59 -14.12
C ILE A 6 -33.03 13.20 -12.74
N GLU A 7 -33.02 12.37 -11.68
CA GLU A 7 -33.29 12.81 -10.30
C GLU A 7 -32.30 13.86 -9.81
N VAL A 8 -31.02 13.71 -10.12
CA VAL A 8 -29.95 14.63 -9.66
C VAL A 8 -29.61 15.74 -10.65
N ALA A 9 -30.18 15.76 -11.86
CA ALA A 9 -29.79 16.65 -12.95
C ALA A 9 -29.78 18.14 -12.55
N LYS A 10 -30.79 18.59 -11.79
CA LYS A 10 -30.84 19.96 -11.28
C LYS A 10 -29.68 20.26 -10.33
N GLN A 11 -29.35 19.32 -9.44
CA GLN A 11 -28.25 19.46 -8.49
C GLN A 11 -26.88 19.42 -9.19
N GLU A 12 -26.72 18.60 -10.25
CA GLU A 12 -25.51 18.58 -11.07
C GLU A 12 -25.30 19.91 -11.79
N LEU A 13 -26.37 20.51 -12.35
CA LEU A 13 -26.33 21.83 -12.97
C LEU A 13 -25.96 22.92 -11.96
N ASP A 14 -26.61 22.94 -10.79
CA ASP A 14 -26.36 23.93 -9.75
C ASP A 14 -24.92 23.83 -9.19
N ARG A 15 -24.35 22.62 -9.13
CA ARG A 15 -23.00 22.36 -8.59
C ARG A 15 -21.91 22.32 -9.64
N GLY A 16 -22.25 22.25 -10.92
CA GLY A 16 -21.30 22.13 -12.04
C GLY A 16 -20.48 20.83 -12.05
N VAL A 17 -20.94 19.76 -11.40
CA VAL A 17 -20.21 18.48 -11.29
C VAL A 17 -21.15 17.28 -11.41
N SER A 18 -20.69 16.20 -12.04
CA SER A 18 -21.44 14.94 -12.12
C SER A 18 -21.51 14.26 -10.74
N LEU A 19 -22.71 14.01 -10.24
CA LEU A 19 -23.02 13.42 -8.94
C LEU A 19 -23.22 11.90 -9.00
N ILE A 20 -23.27 11.31 -10.19
CA ILE A 20 -23.37 9.84 -10.39
C ILE A 20 -22.27 9.37 -11.33
N GLY A 21 -21.68 8.22 -11.01
CA GLY A 21 -20.65 7.55 -11.81
C GLY A 21 -19.63 6.86 -10.88
N PRO A 22 -18.75 5.99 -11.43
CA PRO A 22 -17.78 5.23 -10.62
C PRO A 22 -16.82 6.14 -9.83
N HIS A 23 -16.61 7.38 -10.28
CA HIS A 23 -15.85 8.40 -9.55
C HIS A 23 -16.51 8.88 -8.25
N ARG A 24 -17.77 8.50 -8.00
CA ARG A 24 -18.53 8.80 -6.77
C ARG A 24 -18.71 7.59 -5.87
N ASP A 25 -18.29 6.40 -6.32
CA ASP A 25 -18.34 5.19 -5.51
C ASP A 25 -17.27 5.26 -4.40
N ASP A 26 -17.56 4.65 -3.25
CA ASP A 26 -16.65 4.58 -2.11
C ASP A 26 -16.35 3.10 -1.78
N LEU A 27 -15.08 2.81 -1.45
CA LEU A 27 -14.67 1.47 -1.06
C LEU A 27 -14.88 1.30 0.44
N HIS A 28 -15.90 0.53 0.80
CA HIS A 28 -16.18 0.24 2.20
C HIS A 28 -15.36 -0.95 2.71
N LEU A 29 -14.51 -0.71 3.70
CA LEU A 29 -13.68 -1.73 4.34
C LEU A 29 -14.24 -2.08 5.73
N GLN A 30 -14.27 -3.37 6.07
CA GLN A 30 -14.83 -3.87 7.33
C GLN A 30 -13.81 -4.74 8.08
N LEU A 31 -13.85 -4.66 9.41
CA LEU A 31 -13.15 -5.55 10.34
C LEU A 31 -14.21 -6.31 11.13
N GLY A 32 -14.43 -7.58 10.77
CA GLY A 32 -15.61 -8.30 11.21
C GLY A 32 -16.87 -7.56 10.77
N ASP A 33 -17.74 -7.23 11.72
CA ASP A 33 -19.00 -6.53 11.44
C ASP A 33 -18.88 -4.99 11.49
N PHE A 34 -17.69 -4.44 11.78
CA PHE A 34 -17.50 -3.00 12.01
C PHE A 34 -16.78 -2.29 10.84
N PRO A 35 -17.21 -1.07 10.45
CA PRO A 35 -16.48 -0.27 9.47
C PRO A 35 -15.07 0.08 9.93
N ALA A 36 -14.05 -0.24 9.13
CA ALA A 36 -12.66 -0.05 9.52
C ALA A 36 -12.33 1.45 9.76
N LYS A 37 -12.85 2.35 8.92
CA LYS A 37 -12.57 3.81 8.99
C LYS A 37 -12.85 4.43 10.37
N SER A 38 -13.84 3.91 11.10
CA SER A 38 -14.29 4.48 12.37
C SER A 38 -13.87 3.66 13.59
N TYR A 39 -13.56 2.38 13.42
CA TYR A 39 -13.38 1.44 14.53
C TYR A 39 -12.02 0.75 14.55
N ALA A 40 -11.25 0.79 13.45
CA ALA A 40 -9.92 0.20 13.43
C ALA A 40 -8.98 0.97 14.35
N SER A 41 -8.27 0.26 15.21
CA SER A 41 -7.07 0.78 15.84
C SER A 41 -6.04 1.20 14.79
N HIS A 42 -5.05 2.00 15.20
CA HIS A 42 -3.96 2.40 14.31
C HIS A 42 -3.25 1.18 13.70
N GLY A 43 -3.04 0.14 14.53
CA GLY A 43 -2.53 -1.13 14.05
C GLY A 43 -3.48 -1.80 13.04
N GLU A 44 -4.75 -2.02 13.37
CA GLU A 44 -5.64 -2.71 12.44
C GLU A 44 -5.76 -2.00 11.09
N SER A 45 -5.70 -0.67 11.09
CA SER A 45 -5.63 0.16 9.87
C SER A 45 -4.39 -0.19 9.03
N TRP A 46 -3.21 -0.30 9.64
CA TRP A 46 -1.99 -0.75 8.98
C TRP A 46 -2.10 -2.18 8.43
N SER A 47 -2.67 -3.09 9.21
CA SER A 47 -2.84 -4.49 8.79
C SER A 47 -3.76 -4.57 7.56
N MET A 48 -4.83 -3.80 7.55
CA MET A 48 -5.75 -3.69 6.42
C MET A 48 -5.06 -3.10 5.19
N ALA A 49 -4.31 -2.00 5.34
CA ALA A 49 -3.58 -1.38 4.24
C ALA A 49 -2.57 -2.35 3.61
N ILE A 50 -1.80 -3.05 4.45
CA ILE A 50 -0.86 -4.09 4.01
C ILE A 50 -1.60 -5.23 3.29
N ALA A 51 -2.71 -5.72 3.85
CA ALA A 51 -3.52 -6.78 3.23
C ALA A 51 -4.06 -6.37 1.85
N LEU A 52 -4.56 -5.15 1.70
CA LEU A 52 -5.02 -4.61 0.41
C LEU A 52 -3.88 -4.54 -0.62
N ARG A 53 -2.69 -4.13 -0.18
CA ARG A 53 -1.52 -4.06 -1.07
C ARG A 53 -1.07 -5.44 -1.53
N ILE A 54 -1.05 -6.43 -0.63
CA ILE A 54 -0.76 -7.83 -0.95
C ILE A 54 -1.82 -8.42 -1.88
N GLY A 55 -3.10 -8.15 -1.62
CA GLY A 55 -4.20 -8.59 -2.47
C GLY A 55 -4.04 -8.06 -3.89
N SER A 56 -3.70 -6.77 -4.01
CA SER A 56 -3.42 -6.13 -5.32
C SER A 56 -2.22 -6.77 -6.02
N TYR A 57 -1.12 -7.01 -5.29
CA TYR A 57 0.06 -7.70 -5.82
C TYR A 57 -0.28 -9.10 -6.33
N THR A 58 -1.03 -9.87 -5.53
CA THR A 58 -1.43 -11.25 -5.85
C THR A 58 -2.36 -11.29 -7.06
N LEU A 59 -3.28 -10.32 -7.18
CA LEU A 59 -4.15 -10.18 -8.35
C LEU A 59 -3.33 -9.97 -9.63
N LEU A 60 -2.43 -8.99 -9.63
CA LEU A 60 -1.55 -8.72 -10.78
C LEU A 60 -0.72 -9.95 -11.15
N LYS A 61 -0.22 -10.68 -10.14
CA LYS A 61 0.52 -11.94 -10.36
C LYS A 61 -0.35 -13.02 -10.99
N SER A 62 -1.60 -13.14 -10.55
CA SER A 62 -2.54 -14.11 -11.12
C SER A 62 -2.95 -13.79 -12.56
N GLU A 63 -2.84 -12.53 -12.98
CA GLU A 63 -3.06 -12.09 -14.36
C GLU A 63 -1.81 -12.25 -15.25
N GLY A 64 -0.74 -12.86 -14.72
CA GLY A 64 0.49 -13.18 -15.46
C GLY A 64 1.54 -12.07 -15.45
N SER A 65 1.43 -11.09 -14.56
CA SER A 65 2.48 -10.07 -14.35
C SER A 65 3.45 -10.48 -13.24
N ASP A 66 4.70 -10.04 -13.30
CA ASP A 66 5.66 -10.17 -12.19
C ASP A 66 6.01 -8.78 -11.62
N PRO A 67 5.15 -8.19 -10.78
CA PRO A 67 5.34 -6.84 -10.30
C PRO A 67 6.53 -6.73 -9.34
N VAL A 68 7.25 -5.61 -9.44
CA VAL A 68 8.26 -5.19 -8.45
C VAL A 68 7.55 -4.61 -7.23
N LEU A 69 7.86 -5.12 -6.04
CA LEU A 69 7.32 -4.60 -4.79
C LEU A 69 8.17 -3.40 -4.36
N ILE A 70 7.52 -2.26 -4.08
CA ILE A 70 8.18 -1.07 -3.54
C ILE A 70 7.58 -0.76 -2.17
N LEU A 71 8.44 -0.69 -1.16
CA LEU A 71 8.10 -0.35 0.23
C LEU A 71 8.82 0.94 0.61
N ASP A 72 8.06 2.02 0.78
CA ASP A 72 8.62 3.35 1.03
C ASP A 72 8.53 3.72 2.51
N ASP A 73 9.67 3.72 3.21
CA ASP A 73 9.87 4.07 4.63
C ASP A 73 8.87 3.46 5.62
N ILE A 74 8.31 2.32 5.24
CA ILE A 74 7.11 1.78 5.88
C ILE A 74 7.42 1.03 7.18
N PHE A 75 8.66 0.59 7.35
CA PHE A 75 9.07 -0.22 8.49
C PHE A 75 9.16 0.59 9.79
N ALA A 76 9.47 1.88 9.70
CA ALA A 76 9.56 2.78 10.85
C ALA A 76 8.21 2.91 11.60
N GLU A 77 7.09 2.83 10.87
CA GLU A 77 5.73 2.99 11.40
C GLU A 77 5.14 1.71 12.03
N LEU A 78 5.86 0.59 11.92
CA LEU A 78 5.34 -0.73 12.28
C LEU A 78 5.97 -1.27 13.57
N ASP A 79 5.14 -1.88 14.41
CA ASP A 79 5.59 -2.71 15.53
C ASP A 79 6.31 -3.99 15.04
N THR A 80 7.03 -4.66 15.95
CA THR A 80 7.82 -5.85 15.64
C THR A 80 7.03 -6.97 14.96
N ALA A 81 5.78 -7.21 15.37
CA ALA A 81 4.96 -8.27 14.79
C ALA A 81 4.60 -7.96 13.34
N ARG A 82 4.27 -6.70 13.05
CA ARG A 82 3.94 -6.21 11.72
C ARG A 82 5.14 -6.16 10.80
N ARG A 83 6.31 -5.73 11.29
CA ARG A 83 7.56 -5.76 10.52
C ARG A 83 7.85 -7.18 10.03
N LYS A 84 7.65 -8.18 10.90
CA LYS A 84 7.81 -9.59 10.54
C LYS A 84 6.80 -10.05 9.48
N GLN A 85 5.54 -9.64 9.60
CA GLN A 85 4.52 -9.96 8.60
C GLN A 85 4.85 -9.32 7.24
N LEU A 86 5.26 -8.05 7.23
CA LEU A 86 5.64 -7.35 6.01
C LEU A 86 6.92 -7.94 5.40
N ALA A 87 7.90 -8.35 6.21
CA ALA A 87 9.08 -9.05 5.73
C ALA A 87 8.70 -10.36 5.01
N ALA A 88 7.78 -11.14 5.57
CA ALA A 88 7.29 -12.36 4.93
C ALA A 88 6.64 -12.07 3.56
N VAL A 89 5.96 -10.94 3.41
CA VAL A 89 5.36 -10.52 2.13
C VAL A 89 6.40 -10.28 1.04
N THR A 90 7.57 -9.75 1.40
CA THR A 90 8.64 -9.51 0.41
C THR A 90 9.08 -10.79 -0.31
N THR A 91 8.92 -11.95 0.33
CA THR A 91 9.25 -13.26 -0.25
C THR A 91 8.31 -13.70 -1.37
N LEU A 92 7.13 -13.06 -1.50
CA LEU A 92 6.18 -13.32 -2.59
C LEU A 92 6.63 -12.68 -3.90
N ALA A 93 7.50 -11.67 -3.82
CA ALA A 93 7.99 -10.91 -4.95
C ALA A 93 9.39 -11.34 -5.37
N GLU A 94 9.61 -11.45 -6.68
CA GLU A 94 10.95 -11.72 -7.22
C GLU A 94 11.91 -10.57 -6.97
N GLN A 95 11.40 -9.34 -7.01
CA GLN A 95 12.16 -8.13 -6.72
C GLN A 95 11.39 -7.24 -5.76
N THR A 96 12.06 -6.83 -4.69
CA THR A 96 11.57 -5.85 -3.72
C THR A 96 12.59 -4.71 -3.59
N ILE A 97 12.11 -3.47 -3.62
CA ILE A 97 12.87 -2.25 -3.30
C ILE A 97 12.31 -1.68 -2.00
N ILE A 98 13.19 -1.42 -1.05
CA ILE A 98 12.83 -0.88 0.26
C ILE A 98 13.64 0.40 0.47
N THR A 99 12.96 1.48 0.88
CA THR A 99 13.62 2.68 1.41
C THR A 99 13.48 2.70 2.92
N THR A 100 14.50 3.19 3.60
CA THR A 100 14.46 3.45 5.05
C THR A 100 15.42 4.59 5.36
N ALA A 101 15.08 5.42 6.34
CA ALA A 101 16.01 6.39 6.91
C ALA A 101 16.98 5.75 7.91
N VAL A 102 16.58 4.66 8.56
CA VAL A 102 17.36 4.00 9.63
C VAL A 102 17.46 2.51 9.36
N GLU A 103 18.68 1.98 9.30
CA GLU A 103 18.92 0.57 8.99
C GLU A 103 18.30 -0.38 10.02
N SER A 104 18.31 0.00 11.31
CA SER A 104 17.76 -0.83 12.39
C SER A 104 16.24 -1.01 12.34
N ASP A 105 15.53 -0.27 11.50
CA ASP A 105 14.10 -0.50 11.28
C ASP A 105 13.84 -1.68 10.35
N LEU A 106 14.83 -2.08 9.56
CA LEU A 106 14.71 -3.23 8.67
C LEU A 106 15.05 -4.53 9.40
N PRO A 107 14.22 -5.58 9.21
CA PRO A 107 14.57 -6.93 9.60
C PRO A 107 15.89 -7.37 8.92
N PRO A 108 16.86 -7.95 9.66
CA PRO A 108 18.17 -8.33 9.12
C PRO A 108 18.09 -9.24 7.90
N GLU A 109 17.06 -10.08 7.80
CA GLU A 109 16.81 -10.98 6.68
C GLU A 109 16.55 -10.27 5.33
N LEU A 110 16.20 -8.98 5.33
CA LEU A 110 15.93 -8.21 4.11
C LEU A 110 17.18 -7.53 3.53
N LEU A 111 18.31 -7.59 4.23
CA LEU A 111 19.54 -6.90 3.87
C LEU A 111 20.35 -7.72 2.84
N SER A 112 19.95 -7.66 1.56
CA SER A 112 20.64 -8.35 0.46
C SER A 112 21.64 -7.45 -0.27
N ALA A 113 21.16 -6.35 -0.86
CA ALA A 113 21.96 -5.34 -1.51
C ALA A 113 21.56 -3.96 -0.99
N LYS A 114 22.53 -3.20 -0.49
CA LYS A 114 22.30 -1.86 0.04
C LYS A 114 22.80 -0.79 -0.90
N PHE A 115 22.04 0.30 -0.97
CA PHE A 115 22.38 1.48 -1.73
C PHE A 115 22.21 2.70 -0.83
N TYR A 116 23.23 3.55 -0.78
CA TYR A 116 23.16 4.85 -0.13
C TYR A 116 22.69 5.89 -1.13
N VAL A 117 21.71 6.69 -0.73
CA VAL A 117 21.13 7.74 -1.55
C VAL A 117 21.46 9.09 -0.94
N SER A 118 22.01 9.98 -1.77
CA SER A 118 22.28 11.38 -1.46
C SER A 118 21.81 12.25 -2.63
N PRO A 119 21.70 13.58 -2.49
CA PRO A 119 21.21 14.43 -3.58
C PRO A 119 21.96 14.19 -4.90
N GLY A 120 21.23 13.65 -5.89
CA GLY A 120 21.75 13.36 -7.24
C GLY A 120 22.68 12.14 -7.37
N VAL A 121 22.92 11.37 -6.30
CA VAL A 121 23.87 10.25 -6.33
C VAL A 121 23.31 9.04 -5.57
N VAL A 122 23.41 7.87 -6.22
CA VAL A 122 23.16 6.55 -5.60
C VAL A 122 24.45 5.75 -5.67
N SER A 123 24.94 5.26 -4.52
CA SER A 123 26.13 4.41 -4.44
C SER A 123 25.78 3.07 -3.78
N LYS A 124 26.32 1.97 -4.33
CA LYS A 124 26.15 0.64 -3.72
C LYS A 124 27.11 0.49 -2.54
N GLU A 125 26.67 -0.14 -1.46
CA GLU A 125 27.56 -0.58 -0.38
C GLU A 125 28.58 -1.56 -0.97
N THR A 126 29.87 -1.18 -0.96
CA THR A 126 30.95 -2.08 -1.35
C THR A 126 31.17 -3.10 -0.24
N SER A 127 30.91 -4.38 -0.56
CA SER A 127 31.25 -5.49 0.32
C SER A 127 32.77 -5.52 0.50
N ASN A 128 33.26 -5.08 1.66
CA ASN A 128 34.62 -5.45 2.08
C ASN A 128 34.57 -6.95 2.36
N GLY A 129 35.20 -7.74 1.48
CA GLY A 129 35.43 -9.16 1.70
C GLY A 129 36.33 -9.42 2.90
#